data_AF-A0A5D2C8R1-F1
#
_entry.id   AF-A0A5D2C8R1-F1
#
_cell.length_a   1.000
_cell.length_b   1.000
_cell.length_c   1.000
_cell.angle_alpha   90.00
_cell.angle_beta   90.00
_cell.angle_gamma   90.00
#
_symmetry.space_group_name_H-M   'P 1'
#
loop_
_entity.id
_entity.type
_entity.pdbx_description
1 polymer ?
#
loop_
_entity_poly.entity_id
_entity_poly.type
_entity_poly.pdbx_seq_one_letter_code
_entity_poly.pdbx_strand_id
1 'polypeptide(L)' 'MILGLVYMYWIRVCSCISGDIVLATAYGHELPRYGLEVGLTNYAAAYCVGLLLACRTLKQLEMDVEYEGNVGVCICPGF' A
#
# COMPACT_ATOMS: atom_id res chain seq x y z
N MET A 1 -5.09 9.91 -12.14
CA MET A 1 -4.02 10.94 -12.18
C MET A 1 -4.49 12.37 -11.89
N ILE A 2 -5.80 12.76 -11.92
CA ILE A 2 -6.21 14.19 -11.77
C ILE A 2 -7.33 14.39 -10.72
N LEU A 3 -7.26 13.75 -9.54
CA LEU A 3 -8.06 14.19 -8.38
C LEU A 3 -7.23 14.08 -7.07
N GLY A 4 -5.92 14.32 -7.19
CA GLY A 4 -4.98 14.24 -6.09
C GLY A 4 -4.40 15.61 -5.75
N LEU A 5 -4.72 16.13 -4.56
CA LEU A 5 -3.86 17.09 -3.86
C LEU A 5 -3.83 16.92 -2.34
N VAL A 6 -4.64 16.02 -1.73
CA VAL A 6 -4.70 15.94 -0.26
C VAL A 6 -4.39 14.55 0.31
N TYR A 7 -4.70 13.46 -0.41
CA TYR A 7 -4.50 12.10 0.10
C TYR A 7 -3.95 11.15 -0.97
N MET A 8 -2.90 10.42 -0.63
CA MET A 8 -2.32 9.38 -1.49
C MET A 8 -3.26 8.17 -1.56
N TYR A 9 -3.57 7.72 -2.78
CA TYR A 9 -4.37 6.51 -3.06
C TYR A 9 -3.54 5.56 -3.93
N TRP A 10 -3.51 4.29 -3.55
CA TRP A 10 -2.83 3.23 -4.29
C TRP A 10 -3.82 2.12 -4.62
N ILE A 11 -3.69 1.56 -5.81
CA ILE A 11 -4.59 0.52 -6.29
C ILE A 11 -3.83 -0.47 -7.17
N ARG A 12 -4.00 -1.76 -6.90
CA ARG A 12 -3.50 -2.83 -7.75
C ARG A 12 -4.62 -3.33 -8.66
N VAL A 13 -4.38 -3.19 -9.96
CA VAL A 13 -5.34 -3.55 -11.01
C VAL A 13 -4.79 -4.70 -11.83
N CYS A 14 -5.64 -5.66 -12.14
CA CYS A 14 -5.39 -6.68 -13.14
C CYS A 14 -6.33 -6.45 -14.32
N SER A 15 -5.76 -6.35 -15.53
CA SER A 15 -6.55 -6.17 -16.74
C SER A 15 -6.99 -7.53 -17.27
N CYS A 16 -8.29 -7.75 -17.33
CA CYS A 16 -8.89 -8.89 -18.01
C CYS A 16 -9.54 -8.41 -19.33
N ILE A 17 -9.73 -9.31 -20.30
CA ILE A 17 -10.33 -8.95 -21.59
C ILE A 17 -11.74 -8.36 -21.44
N SER A 18 -12.44 -8.73 -20.35
CA SER A 18 -13.77 -8.25 -19.98
C SER A 18 -13.76 -6.93 -19.19
N GLY A 19 -12.59 -6.43 -18.77
CA GLY A 19 -12.44 -5.21 -17.98
C GLY A 19 -11.34 -5.26 -16.92
N ASP A 20 -11.03 -4.11 -16.33
CA ASP A 20 -10.07 -3.96 -15.23
C ASP A 20 -10.68 -4.39 -13.89
N ILE A 21 -9.98 -5.26 -13.17
CA ILE A 21 -10.38 -5.76 -11.85
C ILE A 21 -9.42 -5.20 -10.80
N VAL A 22 -9.99 -4.59 -9.76
CA VAL A 22 -9.24 -4.10 -8.60
C VAL A 22 -9.03 -5.25 -7.62
N LEU A 23 -7.77 -5.62 -7.35
CA LEU A 23 -7.42 -6.65 -6.38
C LEU A 23 -7.32 -6.09 -4.95
N ALA A 24 -6.59 -4.99 -4.81
CA ALA A 24 -6.34 -4.35 -3.53
C ALA A 24 -6.26 -2.83 -3.70
N THR A 25 -6.68 -2.10 -2.68
CA THR A 25 -6.50 -0.65 -2.57
C THR A 25 -5.90 -0.32 -1.20
N ALA A 26 -5.16 0.77 -1.11
CA ALA A 26 -4.55 1.28 0.11
C ALA A 26 -4.60 2.81 0.11
N TYR A 27 -4.78 3.40 1.29
CA TYR A 27 -5.02 4.83 1.46
C TYR A 27 -4.09 5.46 2.49
N GLY A 28 -3.56 6.64 2.17
CA GLY A 28 -2.73 7.42 3.10
C GLY A 28 -3.42 7.74 4.44
N HIS A 29 -4.74 7.84 4.48
CA HIS A 29 -5.46 8.14 5.72
C HIS A 29 -5.55 6.95 6.70
N GLU A 30 -5.15 5.74 6.29
CA GLU A 30 -5.12 4.57 7.19
C GLU A 30 -3.78 4.45 7.94
N LEU A 31 -2.74 5.19 7.52
CA LEU A 31 -1.41 5.21 8.13
C LEU A 31 -1.32 5.72 9.58
N PRO A 32 -2.19 6.64 10.06
CA PRO A 32 -2.21 7.00 11.48
C PRO A 32 -2.44 5.80 12.40
N ARG A 33 -3.12 4.75 11.93
CA ARG A 33 -3.32 3.50 12.71
C ARG A 33 -2.03 2.71 12.93
N TYR A 34 -1.02 2.94 12.10
CA TYR A 34 0.28 2.28 12.14
C TYR A 34 1.38 3.16 12.75
N GLY A 35 1.00 4.25 13.44
CA GLY A 35 1.93 5.14 14.14
C GLY A 35 2.50 6.30 13.31
N LEU A 36 2.02 6.50 12.07
CA LEU A 36 2.38 7.67 11.25
C LEU A 36 1.24 8.70 11.24
N GLU A 37 1.21 9.55 12.26
CA GLU A 37 0.14 10.53 12.49
C GLU A 37 0.28 11.82 11.68
N VAL A 38 1.51 12.20 11.29
CA VAL A 38 1.82 13.45 10.58
C VAL A 38 2.54 13.20 9.26
N GLY A 39 2.32 14.08 8.27
CA GLY A 39 3.05 14.03 7.00
C GLY A 39 2.53 12.99 5.99
N LEU A 40 1.22 12.75 5.93
CA LEU A 40 0.58 11.73 5.06
C LEU A 40 0.75 11.94 3.54
N THR A 41 1.38 13.04 3.13
CA THR A 41 1.63 13.41 1.73
C THR A 41 3.12 13.46 1.39
N ASN A 42 4.01 13.07 2.29
CA ASN A 42 5.46 13.01 2.03
C ASN A 42 5.84 11.72 1.27
N TYR A 43 7.09 11.67 0.76
CA TYR A 43 7.61 10.51 0.05
C TYR A 43 7.66 9.23 0.92
N ALA A 44 7.98 9.38 2.21
CA ALA A 44 8.05 8.26 3.14
C ALA A 44 6.67 7.60 3.37
N ALA A 45 5.60 8.39 3.50
CA ALA A 45 4.23 7.92 3.62
C ALA A 45 3.81 7.19 2.34
N ALA A 46 4.18 7.70 1.16
CA ALA A 46 3.93 7.03 -0.11
C ALA A 46 4.51 5.61 -0.13
N TYR A 47 5.75 5.47 0.35
CA TYR A 47 6.44 4.19 0.46
C TYR A 47 5.73 3.24 1.43
N CYS A 48 5.33 3.73 2.61
CA CYS A 48 4.58 2.94 3.58
C CYS A 48 3.21 2.50 3.04
N VAL A 49 2.46 3.36 2.33
CA VAL A 49 1.18 2.97 1.71
C VAL A 49 1.41 1.94 0.60
N GLY A 50 2.46 2.08 -0.20
CA GLY A 50 2.82 1.13 -1.25
C GLY A 50 3.20 -0.25 -0.69
N LEU A 51 4.00 -0.28 0.38
CA LEU A 51 4.31 -1.51 1.11
C LEU A 51 3.03 -2.14 1.68
N LEU A 52 2.10 -1.32 2.18
CA LEU A 52 0.83 -1.78 2.71
C LEU A 52 -0.07 -2.41 1.66
N LEU A 53 -0.15 -1.80 0.48
CA LEU A 53 -0.83 -2.37 -0.68
C LEU A 53 -0.22 -3.73 -1.07
N ALA A 54 1.12 -3.81 -1.08
CA ALA A 54 1.83 -5.03 -1.47
C ALA A 54 1.53 -6.18 -0.50
N CYS A 55 1.73 -6.01 0.80
CA CYS A 55 1.46 -7.05 1.78
C CYS A 55 -0.02 -7.46 1.80
N ARG A 56 -0.95 -6.52 1.60
CA ARG A 56 -2.38 -6.84 1.44
C ARG A 56 -2.63 -7.73 0.22
N THR A 57 -2.01 -7.40 -0.90
CA THR A 57 -2.11 -8.20 -2.14
C THR A 57 -1.47 -9.58 -1.98
N LEU A 58 -0.29 -9.68 -1.35
CA LEU A 58 0.39 -10.96 -1.15
C LEU A 58 -0.41 -11.90 -0.23
N LYS A 59 -1.00 -11.37 0.85
CA LYS A 59 -1.90 -12.13 1.74
C LYS A 59 -3.15 -12.64 1.01
N GLN A 60 -3.71 -11.84 0.11
CA GLN A 60 -4.85 -12.27 -0.72
C GLN A 60 -4.48 -13.37 -1.72
N LEU A 61 -3.19 -13.48 -2.08
CA LEU A 61 -2.66 -14.49 -3.00
C LEU A 61 -1.98 -15.66 -2.27
N GLU A 62 -1.98 -15.68 -0.92
CA GLU A 62 -1.38 -16.74 -0.09
C GLU A 62 0.12 -16.97 -0.34
N MET A 63 0.85 -15.95 -0.82
CA MET A 63 2.29 -16.01 -1.12
C MET A 63 3.13 -15.13 -0.18
N ASP A 64 2.60 -14.81 0.99
CA ASP A 64 3.27 -13.95 1.98
C ASP A 64 4.51 -14.59 2.60
N VAL A 65 4.54 -15.93 2.73
CA VAL A 65 5.65 -16.68 3.33
C VAL A 65 6.87 -16.75 2.42
N GLU A 66 6.67 -16.88 1.11
CA GLU A 66 7.78 -17.03 0.16
C GLU A 66 8.40 -15.69 -0.26
N TYR A 67 7.65 -14.60 -0.11
CA TYR A 67 8.05 -13.25 -0.53
C TYR A 67 7.95 -12.23 0.61
N GLU A 68 8.71 -12.43 1.69
CA GLU A 68 8.75 -11.49 2.83
C GLU A 68 9.39 -10.12 2.49
N GLY A 69 10.09 -9.99 1.37
CA GLY A 69 10.74 -8.75 0.98
C GLY A 69 11.90 -8.36 1.90
N ASN A 70 12.29 -7.07 1.92
CA ASN A 70 13.44 -6.61 2.69
C ASN A 70 13.02 -5.93 4.00
N VAL A 71 13.16 -6.66 5.11
CA VAL A 71 12.79 -6.21 6.47
C VAL A 71 13.63 -5.02 6.99
N GLY A 72 14.80 -4.76 6.40
CA GLY A 72 15.72 -3.71 6.86
C GLY A 72 15.30 -2.26 6.57
N VAL A 73 14.30 -2.05 5.70
CA VAL A 73 13.77 -0.72 5.35
C VAL A 73 12.43 -0.44 6.04
N CYS A 74 11.87 -1.42 6.76
CA CYS A 74 10.63 -1.30 7.53
C CYS A 74 10.87 -0.44 8.77
N ILE A 75 10.81 0.89 8.63
CA ILE A 75 11.12 1.84 9.73
C ILE A 75 10.02 1.89 10.80
N CYS A 76 8.86 1.27 10.56
CA CYS A 76 7.75 1.22 11.50
C CYS A 76 7.67 -0.17 12.16
N PRO A 77 7.87 -0.28 13.49
CA PRO A 77 7.61 -1.52 14.20
C PRO A 77 6.09 -1.80 14.18
N GLY A 78 5.66 -2.82 13.43
CA GLY A 78 4.25 -3.23 13.37
C GLY A 78 3.64 -3.29 11.97
N PHE A 79 4.44 -3.30 10.90
CA PHE A 79 4.00 -3.70 9.57
C PHE A 79 4.31 -5.18 9.29
#